data_AF-A0A151R4I1-F1
#
_entry.id   AF-A0A151R4I1-F1
#
_cell.length_a   1.000
_cell.length_b   1.000
_cell.length_c   1.000
_cell.angle_alpha   90.00
_cell.angle_beta   90.00
_cell.angle_gamma   90.00
#
_symmetry.space_group_name_H-M   'P 1'
#
loop_
_entity.id
_entity.type
_entity.pdbx_description
1 polymer ?
#
loop_
_entity_poly.entity_id
_entity_poly.type
_entity_poly.pdbx_seq_one_letter_code
_entity_poly.pdbx_strand_id
1 'polypeptide(L)' 'TPQSTTQETPYRLTYRTDAMIPVEFGDTSHRRQAFNSEQNAQELAANLDLVDELRDEAQIHEEACKLRASRRYNTRV' A
#
# COMPACT_ATOMS: atom_id res chain seq x y z
N THR A 1 -11.13 28.81 -31.20
CA THR A 1 -10.18 29.81 -30.66
C THR A 1 -8.92 29.74 -31.49
N PRO A 2 -8.42 30.83 -32.12
CA PRO A 2 -7.23 30.73 -32.94
C PRO A 2 -6.01 30.58 -32.02
N GLN A 3 -5.27 29.49 -32.17
CA GLN A 3 -4.02 29.28 -31.46
C GLN A 3 -2.92 30.09 -32.16
N SER A 4 -2.29 31.00 -31.41
CA SER A 4 -1.12 31.74 -31.88
C SER A 4 0.10 30.81 -31.80
N THR A 5 0.80 30.64 -32.91
CA THR A 5 2.04 29.85 -32.97
C THR A 5 3.21 30.75 -32.57
N THR A 6 3.79 30.53 -31.39
CA THR A 6 5.07 31.15 -31.03
C THR A 6 6.16 30.41 -31.78
N GLN A 7 6.77 31.05 -32.79
CA GLN A 7 7.90 30.54 -33.57
C GLN A 7 9.20 30.47 -32.76
N GLU A 8 9.17 29.88 -31.55
CA GLU A 8 10.40 29.60 -30.81
C GLU A 8 10.70 28.10 -30.83
N THR A 9 11.89 27.82 -31.35
CA THR A 9 12.36 26.54 -31.91
C THR A 9 12.34 25.37 -30.93
N PRO A 10 11.73 24.22 -31.31
CA PRO A 10 11.84 23.00 -30.54
C PRO A 10 13.22 22.37 -30.78
N TYR A 11 13.97 22.19 -29.69
CA TYR A 11 15.24 21.47 -29.56
C TYR A 11 16.50 22.14 -30.13
N ARG A 12 17.35 22.61 -29.21
CA ARG A 12 18.81 22.66 -29.42
C ARG A 12 19.51 22.14 -28.16
N LEU A 13 19.73 20.83 -28.14
CA LEU A 13 20.61 20.15 -27.17
C LEU A 13 22.05 20.52 -27.49
N THR A 14 22.63 21.44 -26.71
CA THR A 14 24.07 21.71 -26.72
C THR A 14 24.61 21.71 -25.30
N TYR A 15 25.22 20.57 -24.95
CA TYR A 15 26.37 20.36 -24.06
C TYR A 15 26.48 21.16 -22.75
N ARG A 16 26.51 20.38 -21.65
CA ARG A 16 27.01 20.69 -20.30
C ARG A 16 26.19 21.70 -19.50
N THR A 17 25.04 21.24 -19.05
CA THR A 17 24.52 21.61 -17.74
C THR A 17 23.89 20.36 -17.15
N ASP A 18 24.11 20.11 -15.87
CA ASP A 18 23.29 19.19 -15.06
C ASP A 18 21.85 19.70 -15.05
N ALA A 19 21.16 19.60 -16.20
CA ALA A 19 19.74 19.78 -16.29
C ALA A 19 19.13 18.49 -15.74
N MET A 20 19.13 18.40 -14.41
CA MET A 20 18.25 17.49 -13.68
C MET A 20 16.85 17.78 -14.21
N ILE A 21 16.31 16.86 -15.02
CA ILE A 21 14.89 16.88 -15.37
C ILE A 21 14.18 16.73 -14.03
N PRO A 22 13.49 17.75 -13.50
CA PRO A 22 12.61 17.50 -12.38
C PRO A 22 11.51 16.63 -12.98
N VAL A 23 11.60 15.32 -12.72
CA VAL A 23 10.41 14.47 -12.79
C VAL A 23 9.56 14.94 -11.62
N GLU A 24 8.91 16.08 -11.80
CA GLU A 24 7.72 16.38 -11.04
C GLU A 24 6.79 15.22 -11.38
N PHE A 25 6.56 14.34 -10.42
CA PHE A 25 5.39 13.48 -10.44
C PHE A 25 4.19 14.44 -10.37
N GLY A 26 3.88 15.09 -11.51
CA GLY A 26 2.98 16.23 -11.61
C GLY A 26 1.57 15.89 -11.17
N ASP A 27 1.24 14.60 -11.19
CA ASP A 27 0.04 14.09 -10.59
C ASP A 27 0.36 13.40 -9.25
N THR A 28 -0.16 13.99 -8.17
CA THR A 28 -0.31 13.26 -6.91
C THR A 28 -1.08 11.98 -7.22
N SER A 29 -0.46 10.81 -7.01
CA SER A 29 -1.17 9.54 -7.17
C SER A 29 -2.50 9.57 -6.42
N HIS A 30 -3.52 8.87 -6.90
CA HIS A 30 -4.81 8.81 -6.22
C HIS A 30 -4.66 8.40 -4.74
N ARG A 31 -3.68 7.55 -4.42
CA ARG A 31 -3.30 7.18 -3.05
C ARG A 31 -2.85 8.36 -2.18
N ARG A 32 -2.14 9.33 -2.74
CA ARG A 32 -1.77 10.57 -2.02
C ARG A 32 -2.95 11.52 -1.89
N GLN A 33 -3.79 11.61 -2.91
CA GLN A 33 -4.99 12.47 -2.87
C GLN A 33 -5.99 11.98 -1.82
N ALA A 34 -6.17 10.66 -1.72
CA ALA A 34 -7.07 10.03 -0.76
C ALA A 34 -6.42 9.77 0.62
N PHE A 35 -5.18 10.22 0.85
CA PHE A 35 -4.50 9.98 2.12
C PHE A 35 -5.11 10.83 3.22
N ASN A 36 -5.72 10.17 4.21
CA ASN A 36 -6.23 10.81 5.42
C ASN A 36 -5.47 10.28 6.65
N SER A 37 -4.56 11.07 7.18
CA SER A 37 -3.74 10.67 8.33
C SER A 37 -4.54 10.46 9.61
N GLU A 38 -5.59 11.24 9.83
CA GLU A 38 -6.41 11.14 11.04
C GLU A 38 -7.23 9.86 11.04
N GLN A 39 -7.91 9.58 9.92
CA GLN A 39 -8.66 8.34 9.75
C GLN A 39 -7.74 7.11 9.85
N ASN A 40 -6.58 7.15 9.19
CA ASN A 40 -5.61 6.06 9.27
C ASN A 40 -5.13 5.81 10.71
N ALA A 41 -4.94 6.86 11.51
CA ALA A 41 -4.53 6.73 12.91
C ALA A 41 -5.64 6.12 13.77
N GLN A 42 -6.90 6.51 13.54
CA GLN A 42 -8.07 5.94 14.23
C GLN A 42 -8.25 4.47 13.88
N GLU A 43 -8.18 4.11 12.60
CA GLU A 43 -8.27 2.72 12.14
C GLU A 43 -7.09 1.88 12.64
N LEU A 44 -5.88 2.44 12.69
CA LEU A 44 -4.73 1.76 13.26
C LEU A 44 -4.93 1.46 14.75
N ALA A 45 -5.45 2.41 15.52
CA ALA A 45 -5.73 2.19 16.94
C ALA A 45 -6.77 1.07 17.13
N ALA A 46 -7.89 1.13 16.40
CA ALA A 46 -8.92 0.08 16.43
C ALA A 46 -8.36 -1.29 16.04
N ASN A 47 -7.50 -1.35 15.01
CA ASN A 47 -6.87 -2.61 14.62
C ASN A 47 -5.97 -3.15 15.73
N LEU A 48 -5.18 -2.30 16.39
CA LEU A 48 -4.32 -2.72 17.49
C LEU A 48 -5.12 -3.26 18.68
N ASP A 49 -6.27 -2.67 19.00
CA ASP A 49 -7.16 -3.15 20.05
C ASP A 49 -7.71 -4.56 19.72
N LEU A 50 -8.00 -4.82 18.44
CA LEU A 50 -8.55 -6.11 17.98
C LEU A 50 -7.50 -7.22 17.78
N VAL A 51 -6.21 -6.88 17.72
CA VAL A 51 -5.15 -7.86 17.42
C VAL A 51 -5.13 -9.01 18.41
N ASP A 52 -5.37 -8.75 19.69
CA ASP A 52 -5.32 -9.78 20.71
C ASP A 52 -6.54 -10.73 20.63
N GLU A 53 -7.73 -10.21 20.32
CA GLU A 53 -8.91 -11.05 20.06
C GLU A 53 -8.70 -11.98 18.86
N LEU A 54 -8.12 -11.45 17.77
CA LEU A 54 -7.79 -12.23 16.58
C LEU A 54 -6.74 -13.32 16.86
N ARG A 55 -5.78 -13.03 17.75
CA ARG A 55 -4.78 -14.02 18.19
C ARG A 55 -5.42 -15.13 19.00
N ASP A 56 -6.30 -14.80 19.93
CA ASP A 56 -7.01 -15.79 20.75
C ASP A 56 -7.88 -16.70 19.87
N GLU A 57 -8.61 -16.12 18.92
CA GLU A 57 -9.40 -16.89 17.94
C GLU A 57 -8.50 -17.82 17.11
N ALA A 58 -7.38 -17.31 16.59
CA ALA A 58 -6.43 -18.12 15.84
C ALA A 58 -5.86 -19.28 16.68
N GLN A 59 -5.57 -19.05 17.96
CA GLN A 59 -5.08 -20.08 18.86
C GLN A 59 -6.13 -21.18 19.09
N ILE A 60 -7.40 -20.82 19.30
CA ILE A 60 -8.50 -21.79 19.42
C ILE A 60 -8.60 -22.65 18.15
N HIS A 61 -8.54 -22.02 16.98
CA HIS A 61 -8.57 -22.72 15.70
C HIS A 61 -7.39 -23.68 15.53
N GLU A 62 -6.19 -23.25 15.91
CA GLU A 62 -4.98 -24.07 15.86
C GLU A 62 -5.12 -25.31 16.75
N GLU A 63 -5.51 -25.14 18.01
CA GLU A 63 -5.68 -26.24 18.96
C GLU A 63 -6.77 -27.22 18.50
N ALA A 64 -7.89 -26.71 17.99
CA ALA A 64 -8.93 -27.56 17.40
C ALA A 64 -8.41 -28.35 16.20
N CYS A 65 -7.56 -27.75 15.35
CA CYS A 65 -6.94 -28.42 14.22
C CYS A 65 -5.99 -29.55 14.69
N LYS A 66 -5.12 -29.26 15.66
CA LYS A 66 -4.20 -30.24 16.27
C LYS A 66 -4.96 -31.43 16.86
N LEU A 67 -6.03 -31.18 17.62
CA LEU A 67 -6.88 -32.21 18.21
C LEU A 67 -7.57 -33.08 17.15
N ARG A 68 -8.05 -32.48 16.06
CA ARG A 68 -8.65 -33.23 14.95
C ARG A 68 -7.62 -34.11 14.24
N ALA A 69 -6.41 -33.60 14.03
CA ALA A 69 -5.32 -34.33 13.41
C ALA A 69 -4.88 -35.52 14.28
N SER A 70 -4.68 -35.31 15.59
CA SER A 70 -4.26 -36.38 16.52
C SER A 70 -5.30 -37.49 16.62
N ARG A 71 -6.59 -37.15 16.71
CA ARG A 71 -7.69 -38.14 16.68
C ARG A 71 -7.64 -38.99 15.41
N ARG A 72 -7.50 -38.37 14.24
CA ARG A 72 -7.43 -39.10 12.95
C ARG A 72 -6.25 -40.06 12.90
N TYR A 73 -5.10 -39.63 13.39
CA TYR A 73 -3.90 -40.47 13.43
C TYR A 73 -4.10 -41.65 14.38
N ASN A 74 -4.55 -41.39 15.61
CA ASN A 74 -4.74 -42.41 16.65
C ASN A 74 -5.86 -43.42 16.32
N THR A 75 -6.85 -43.07 15.48
CA THR A 75 -7.88 -44.02 15.04
C THR A 75 -7.40 -45.00 13.95
N ARG A 76 -6.24 -44.75 13.34
CA ARG A 76 -5.67 -45.59 12.26
C ARG A 76 -4.56 -46.52 12.75
N VAL A 77 -4.17 -46.42 14.02
CA VAL A 77 -3.24 -47.31 14.74
C VAL A 77 -4.07 -48.32 15.52
#